data_AF-A0A944DAT7-F1
#
_entry.id   AF-A0A944DAT7-F1
#
_cell.length_a   1.000
_cell.length_b   1.000
_cell.length_c   1.000
_cell.angle_alpha   90.00
_cell.angle_beta   90.00
_cell.angle_gamma   90.00
#
_symmetry.space_group_name_H-M   'P 1'
#
loop_
_entity.id
_entity.type
_entity.pdbx_description
1 polymer ?
#
loop_
_entity_poly.entity_id
_entity_poly.type
_entity_poly.pdbx_seq_one_letter_code
_entity_poly.pdbx_strand_id
1 'polypeptide(L)'
;MPRQSAIRLGHSLAQDARLAAQEFHAAVAQDDAALVAFFCSSLYDLDALADEMARLFAGIPVIGCTTAGEIGPAGYCRHSLSGVSFSAAACSAVVGRVDALQQFHIADGQDFATDLLGQLKAQRPAASGANTFGMLLIDGLSIREESVAHTLQSALGSISIVGGSAGDDLKFSRTWIYHDGAFHTDCAVLALVNTELPFMAFKTQHFVTEEERLVVTEADADRRIVYEINGLPAAEEYARLVGTTAEGLGPDQFAAHPIVVLIDGTDYVRSIQKVNADGSLTFYCAIEEGLVLRVARGQDIVDDLDTTLARIREVIGPPEFIFSCDCILRHLEMEARQQRDAVAELLIRNNTIGFSTYGEQYGGVHINQTLTGIAIGRSLETGDA
;
A
#
# COMPACT_ATOMS: atom_id res chain seq x y z
N MET A 1 -1.12 -35.87 11.05
CA MET A 1 -0.12 -34.79 11.21
C MET A 1 -0.89 -33.48 11.25
N PRO A 2 -0.55 -32.51 12.10
CA PRO A 2 -1.19 -31.19 12.03
C PRO A 2 -0.96 -30.61 10.63
N ARG A 3 -2.01 -30.08 10.01
CA ARG A 3 -1.95 -29.45 8.68
C ARG A 3 -0.96 -28.29 8.77
N GLN A 4 0.12 -28.31 7.99
CA GLN A 4 1.00 -27.14 7.87
C GLN A 4 0.16 -25.96 7.36
N SER A 5 0.31 -24.78 7.96
CA SER A 5 -0.41 -23.58 7.49
C SER A 5 0.01 -23.27 6.06
N ALA A 6 -0.99 -22.93 5.24
CA ALA A 6 -0.84 -22.64 3.82
C ALA A 6 -0.25 -21.23 3.58
N ILE A 7 -0.19 -20.40 4.62
CA ILE A 7 0.37 -19.05 4.61
C ILE A 7 1.45 -18.97 5.70
N ARG A 8 2.69 -18.66 5.34
CA ARG A 8 3.79 -18.53 6.32
C ARG A 8 4.33 -17.12 6.36
N LEU A 9 4.54 -16.61 7.56
CA LEU A 9 5.01 -15.25 7.82
C LEU A 9 6.47 -15.28 8.28
N GLY A 10 7.26 -14.33 7.81
CA GLY A 10 8.67 -14.20 8.15
C GLY A 10 9.05 -12.78 8.50
N HIS A 11 10.02 -12.65 9.40
CA HIS A 11 10.66 -11.38 9.73
C HIS A 11 12.12 -11.65 10.09
N SER A 12 13.04 -10.95 9.46
CA SER A 12 14.44 -10.87 9.87
C SER A 12 14.77 -9.45 10.34
N LEU A 13 15.49 -9.38 11.45
CA LEU A 13 16.08 -8.14 12.00
C LEU A 13 17.59 -8.07 11.73
N ALA A 14 18.13 -8.98 10.92
CA ALA A 14 19.53 -8.97 10.54
C ALA A 14 19.82 -7.76 9.64
N GLN A 15 20.92 -7.06 9.91
CA GLN A 15 21.34 -5.91 9.10
C GLN A 15 22.13 -6.32 7.85
N ASP A 16 22.66 -7.55 7.83
CA ASP A 16 23.32 -8.11 6.65
C ASP A 16 22.27 -8.63 5.67
N ALA A 17 22.34 -8.17 4.42
CA ALA A 17 21.36 -8.48 3.39
C ALA A 17 21.20 -9.99 3.12
N ARG A 18 22.31 -10.74 3.07
CA ARG A 18 22.26 -12.18 2.77
C ARG A 18 21.73 -12.96 3.96
N LEU A 19 22.16 -12.61 5.17
CA LEU A 19 21.63 -13.21 6.39
C LEU A 19 20.13 -12.93 6.52
N ALA A 20 19.69 -11.71 6.22
CA ALA A 20 18.27 -11.35 6.27
C ALA A 20 17.42 -12.19 5.32
N ALA A 21 17.88 -12.39 4.08
CA ALA A 21 17.22 -13.29 3.12
C ALA A 21 17.20 -14.75 3.60
N GLN A 22 18.29 -15.24 4.20
CA GLN A 22 18.38 -16.61 4.72
C GLN A 22 17.43 -16.86 5.88
N GLU A 23 17.37 -15.93 6.85
CA GLU A 23 16.43 -15.99 7.97
C GLU A 23 14.99 -15.91 7.50
N PHE A 24 14.70 -15.00 6.56
CA PHE A 24 13.38 -14.89 5.95
C PHE A 24 12.97 -16.18 5.25
N HIS A 25 13.81 -16.72 4.38
CA HIS A 25 13.57 -17.98 3.69
C HIS A 25 13.35 -19.12 4.68
N ALA A 26 14.16 -19.23 5.74
CA ALA A 26 13.97 -20.28 6.74
C ALA A 26 12.58 -20.21 7.43
N ALA A 27 12.01 -19.02 7.58
CA ALA A 27 10.68 -18.82 8.16
C ALA A 27 9.55 -19.12 7.18
N VAL A 28 9.70 -18.77 5.89
CA VAL A 28 8.60 -18.83 4.91
C VAL A 28 8.72 -19.93 3.86
N ALA A 29 9.82 -20.67 3.78
CA ALA A 29 10.00 -21.69 2.74
C ALA A 29 8.92 -22.78 2.78
N GLN A 30 8.35 -23.09 1.62
CA GLN A 30 7.38 -24.16 1.40
C GLN A 30 7.74 -24.89 0.11
N ASP A 31 7.61 -26.21 0.08
CA ASP A 31 7.94 -27.02 -1.11
C ASP A 31 7.00 -26.71 -2.29
N ASP A 32 5.78 -26.25 -2.00
CA ASP A 32 4.72 -25.94 -2.95
C ASP A 32 4.36 -24.44 -2.97
N ALA A 33 5.32 -23.55 -2.70
CA ALA A 33 5.09 -22.10 -2.72
C ALA A 33 4.60 -21.61 -4.10
N ALA A 34 3.46 -20.93 -4.12
CA ALA A 34 2.86 -20.32 -5.31
C ALA A 34 3.24 -18.84 -5.48
N LEU A 35 3.48 -18.13 -4.37
CA LEU A 35 3.88 -16.73 -4.37
C LEU A 35 4.64 -16.41 -3.08
N VAL A 36 5.69 -15.60 -3.19
CA VAL A 36 6.37 -14.95 -2.06
C VAL A 36 6.31 -13.45 -2.24
N ALA A 37 5.92 -12.73 -1.19
CA ALA A 37 5.99 -11.27 -1.14
C ALA A 37 6.87 -10.84 0.04
N PHE A 38 7.79 -9.92 -0.19
CA PHE A 38 8.64 -9.38 0.88
C PHE A 38 8.79 -7.86 0.81
N PHE A 39 9.06 -7.27 1.95
CA PHE A 39 9.19 -5.84 2.15
C PHE A 39 10.46 -5.60 2.96
N CYS A 40 11.35 -4.76 2.44
CA CYS A 40 12.69 -4.60 3.00
C CYS A 40 13.10 -3.14 3.12
N SER A 41 14.04 -2.88 4.01
CA SER A 41 14.58 -1.53 4.18
C SER A 41 15.43 -1.13 2.98
N SER A 42 15.35 0.15 2.62
CA SER A 42 16.23 0.76 1.61
C SER A 42 17.72 0.79 2.00
N LEU A 43 18.05 0.41 3.24
CA LEU A 43 19.42 0.43 3.78
C LEU A 43 20.23 -0.82 3.44
N TYR A 44 19.59 -1.90 2.96
CA TYR A 44 20.32 -3.09 2.53
C TYR A 44 21.15 -2.84 1.28
N ASP A 45 22.20 -3.66 1.12
CA ASP A 45 22.79 -3.91 -0.19
C ASP A 45 21.77 -4.69 -1.05
N LEU A 46 21.07 -3.96 -1.92
CA LEU A 46 19.97 -4.49 -2.72
C LEU A 46 20.46 -5.53 -3.75
N ASP A 47 21.68 -5.40 -4.26
CA ASP A 47 22.24 -6.39 -5.20
C ASP A 47 22.53 -7.70 -4.46
N ALA A 48 23.17 -7.62 -3.28
CA ALA A 48 23.43 -8.80 -2.46
C ALA A 48 22.13 -9.47 -1.97
N LEU A 49 21.12 -8.66 -1.62
CA LEU A 49 19.80 -9.15 -1.23
C LEU A 49 19.11 -9.86 -2.40
N ALA A 50 19.12 -9.24 -3.58
CA ALA A 50 18.48 -9.79 -4.77
C ALA A 50 19.09 -11.12 -5.22
N ASP A 51 20.42 -11.18 -5.29
CA ASP A 51 21.16 -12.41 -5.60
C ASP A 51 20.76 -13.56 -4.66
N GLU A 52 20.68 -13.28 -3.35
CA GLU A 52 20.38 -14.30 -2.36
C GLU A 52 18.90 -14.72 -2.40
N MET A 53 17.98 -13.78 -2.60
CA MET A 53 16.56 -14.07 -2.79
C MET A 53 16.32 -14.91 -4.04
N ALA A 54 16.95 -14.58 -5.16
CA ALA A 54 16.87 -15.34 -6.41
C ALA A 54 17.41 -16.78 -6.24
N ARG A 55 18.51 -16.93 -5.49
CA ARG A 55 19.11 -18.23 -5.18
C ARG A 55 18.21 -19.09 -4.28
N LEU A 56 17.63 -18.50 -3.24
CA LEU A 56 16.83 -19.20 -2.23
C LEU A 56 15.45 -19.60 -2.75
N PHE A 57 14.79 -18.73 -3.52
CA PHE A 57 13.44 -18.95 -4.04
C PHE A 57 13.43 -19.32 -5.54
N ALA A 58 14.46 -20.03 -6.00
CA ALA A 58 14.59 -20.41 -7.40
C ALA A 58 13.36 -21.17 -7.91
N GLY A 59 12.74 -20.65 -8.97
CA GLY A 59 11.54 -21.23 -9.58
C GLY A 59 10.21 -20.85 -8.92
N ILE A 60 10.22 -19.99 -7.90
CA ILE A 60 9.03 -19.47 -7.23
C ILE A 60 8.83 -18.01 -7.63
N PRO A 61 7.60 -17.56 -7.96
CA PRO A 61 7.32 -16.14 -8.15
C PRO A 61 7.58 -15.35 -6.86
N VAL A 62 8.50 -14.38 -6.92
CA VAL A 62 8.83 -13.50 -5.80
C VAL A 62 8.63 -12.05 -6.20
N ILE A 63 7.85 -11.32 -5.40
CA ILE A 63 7.67 -9.88 -5.52
C ILE A 63 8.12 -9.19 -4.25
N GLY A 64 8.49 -7.93 -4.34
CA GLY A 64 8.76 -7.14 -3.16
C GLY A 64 9.06 -5.68 -3.48
N CYS A 65 9.35 -4.90 -2.44
CA CYS A 65 9.78 -3.52 -2.62
C CYS A 65 10.60 -3.02 -1.43
N THR A 66 11.27 -1.89 -1.64
CA THR A 66 11.82 -1.10 -0.55
C THR A 66 10.72 -0.31 0.17
N THR A 67 10.93 -0.03 1.45
CA THR A 67 9.89 0.55 2.31
C THR A 67 10.36 1.79 3.08
N ALA A 68 9.43 2.43 3.77
CA ALA A 68 9.72 3.44 4.80
C ALA A 68 9.60 2.87 6.23
N GLY A 69 9.58 1.55 6.37
CA GLY A 69 9.35 0.80 7.60
C GLY A 69 8.67 -0.53 7.29
N GLU A 70 9.03 -1.59 8.01
CA GLU A 70 8.47 -2.92 7.80
C GLU A 70 7.48 -3.28 8.89
N ILE A 71 6.40 -3.97 8.52
CA ILE A 71 5.40 -4.49 9.45
C ILE A 71 5.49 -6.02 9.41
N GLY A 72 5.69 -6.63 10.56
CA GLY A 72 5.69 -8.09 10.66
C GLY A 72 5.41 -8.61 12.08
N PRO A 73 5.73 -9.88 12.39
CA PRO A 73 5.60 -10.46 13.72
C PRO A 73 6.22 -9.66 14.86
N ALA A 74 7.24 -8.84 14.58
CA ALA A 74 7.85 -7.94 15.56
C ALA A 74 7.16 -6.55 15.65
N GLY A 75 6.03 -6.36 14.97
CA GLY A 75 5.35 -5.07 14.80
C GLY A 75 6.06 -4.18 13.78
N TYR A 76 5.98 -2.86 13.97
CA TYR A 76 6.73 -1.90 13.17
C TYR A 76 8.23 -1.99 13.45
N CYS A 77 9.02 -2.25 12.42
CA CYS A 77 10.47 -2.26 12.47
C CYS A 77 11.05 -1.28 11.44
N ARG A 78 12.34 -0.98 11.59
CA ARG A 78 13.16 -0.25 10.63
C ARG A 78 14.43 -1.05 10.38
N HIS A 79 14.99 -0.93 9.20
CA HIS A 79 16.16 -1.70 8.80
C HIS A 79 15.96 -3.21 8.98
N SER A 80 14.83 -3.72 8.50
CA SER A 80 14.46 -5.12 8.62
C SER A 80 13.87 -5.66 7.30
N LEU A 81 13.57 -6.95 7.27
CA LEU A 81 12.89 -7.60 6.15
C LEU A 81 11.71 -8.42 6.68
N SER A 82 10.50 -8.12 6.25
CA SER A 82 9.30 -8.93 6.56
C SER A 82 8.63 -9.42 5.28
N GLY A 83 7.81 -10.46 5.39
CA GLY A 83 7.15 -11.01 4.22
C GLY A 83 6.28 -12.22 4.51
N VAL A 84 5.76 -12.78 3.44
CA VAL A 84 4.82 -13.89 3.43
C VAL A 84 5.09 -14.82 2.26
N SER A 85 4.85 -16.11 2.44
CA SER A 85 4.68 -17.06 1.34
C SER A 85 3.29 -17.70 1.38
N PHE A 86 2.74 -17.94 0.19
CA PHE A 86 1.49 -18.65 -0.02
C PHE A 86 1.79 -19.97 -0.70
N SER A 87 1.25 -21.08 -0.19
CA SER A 87 1.32 -22.37 -0.87
C SER A 87 0.31 -22.47 -2.01
N ALA A 88 0.54 -23.42 -2.93
CA ALA A 88 -0.39 -23.74 -4.01
C ALA A 88 -1.75 -24.26 -3.51
N ALA A 89 -1.82 -24.72 -2.25
CA ALA A 89 -3.08 -25.03 -1.58
C ALA A 89 -3.83 -23.78 -1.10
N ALA A 90 -3.12 -22.68 -0.81
CA ALA A 90 -3.73 -21.41 -0.39
C ALA A 90 -4.23 -20.59 -1.59
N CYS A 91 -3.43 -20.50 -2.65
CA CYS A 91 -3.75 -19.67 -3.81
C CYS A 91 -3.07 -20.13 -5.11
N SER A 92 -3.55 -19.56 -6.21
CA SER A 92 -2.87 -19.52 -7.51
C SER A 92 -2.53 -18.07 -7.78
N ALA A 93 -1.31 -17.78 -8.23
CA ALA A 93 -0.89 -16.42 -8.55
C ALA A 93 -0.26 -16.34 -9.94
N VAL A 94 -0.52 -15.23 -10.62
CA VAL A 94 0.25 -14.79 -11.79
C VAL A 94 0.80 -13.40 -11.50
N VAL A 95 2.04 -13.15 -11.93
CA VAL A 95 2.74 -11.89 -11.65
C VAL A 95 3.21 -11.30 -12.97
N GLY A 96 3.03 -9.99 -13.11
CA GLY A 96 3.58 -9.23 -14.23
C GLY A 96 4.20 -7.92 -13.73
N ARG A 97 5.11 -7.37 -14.54
CA ARG A 97 5.76 -6.08 -14.32
C ARG A 97 5.49 -5.14 -15.50
N VAL A 98 5.16 -3.90 -15.19
CA VAL A 98 5.12 -2.78 -16.14
C VAL A 98 6.37 -1.93 -15.91
N ASP A 99 7.10 -1.68 -16.99
CA ASP A 99 8.33 -0.87 -16.98
C ASP A 99 8.08 0.53 -17.55
N ALA A 100 9.07 1.40 -17.39
CA ALA A 100 9.11 2.72 -18.00
C ALA A 100 7.87 3.57 -17.65
N LEU A 101 7.50 3.64 -16.36
CA LEU A 101 6.29 4.33 -15.91
C LEU A 101 6.28 5.81 -16.35
N GLN A 102 7.44 6.46 -16.44
CA GLN A 102 7.51 7.83 -16.96
C GLN A 102 6.94 7.98 -18.38
N GLN A 103 6.98 6.91 -19.19
CA GLN A 103 6.40 6.85 -20.54
C GLN A 103 5.10 6.02 -20.59
N PHE A 104 4.46 5.77 -19.46
CA PHE A 104 3.27 4.93 -19.39
C PHE A 104 2.11 5.49 -20.24
N HIS A 105 1.54 4.63 -21.08
CA HIS A 105 0.33 4.91 -21.83
C HIS A 105 -0.83 4.02 -21.36
N ILE A 106 -2.04 4.57 -21.37
CA ILE A 106 -3.26 3.88 -20.92
C ILE A 106 -3.46 2.56 -21.68
N ALA A 107 -3.21 2.53 -22.99
CA ALA A 107 -3.36 1.34 -23.81
C ALA A 107 -2.42 0.21 -23.35
N ASP A 108 -1.15 0.51 -23.09
CA ASP A 108 -0.16 -0.47 -22.63
C ASP A 108 -0.56 -1.08 -21.28
N GLY A 109 -1.08 -0.25 -20.37
CA GLY A 109 -1.60 -0.71 -19.08
C GLY A 109 -2.84 -1.60 -19.21
N GLN A 110 -3.75 -1.27 -20.14
CA GLN A 110 -4.95 -2.07 -20.39
C GLN A 110 -4.60 -3.44 -20.99
N ASP A 111 -3.69 -3.47 -21.96
CA ASP A 111 -3.21 -4.70 -22.58
C ASP A 111 -2.50 -5.57 -21.54
N PHE A 112 -1.59 -4.99 -20.75
CA PHE A 112 -0.90 -5.67 -19.65
C PHE A 112 -1.88 -6.33 -18.66
N ALA A 113 -2.87 -5.57 -18.16
CA ALA A 113 -3.84 -6.08 -17.20
C ALA A 113 -4.72 -7.19 -17.80
N THR A 114 -5.12 -7.03 -19.06
CA THR A 114 -5.94 -8.01 -19.79
C THR A 114 -5.17 -9.30 -20.02
N ASP A 115 -3.92 -9.21 -20.44
CA ASP A 115 -3.04 -10.36 -20.66
C ASP A 115 -2.78 -11.11 -19.36
N LEU A 116 -2.48 -10.41 -18.27
CA LEU A 116 -2.26 -11.02 -16.96
C LEU A 116 -3.52 -11.71 -16.45
N LEU A 117 -4.69 -11.09 -16.60
CA LEU A 117 -5.97 -11.72 -16.27
C LEU A 117 -6.27 -12.93 -17.16
N GLY A 118 -5.91 -12.88 -18.44
CA GLY A 118 -6.00 -14.00 -19.38
C GLY A 118 -5.16 -15.19 -18.93
N GLN A 119 -3.92 -14.95 -18.50
CA GLN A 119 -3.04 -15.98 -17.93
C GLN A 119 -3.64 -16.61 -16.67
N LEU A 120 -4.18 -15.79 -15.77
CA LEU A 120 -4.85 -16.31 -14.57
C LEU A 120 -6.06 -17.18 -14.94
N LYS A 121 -6.91 -16.70 -15.86
CA LYS A 121 -8.11 -17.44 -16.30
C LYS A 121 -7.79 -18.73 -17.04
N ALA A 122 -6.64 -18.81 -17.72
CA ALA A 122 -6.18 -20.06 -18.32
C ALA A 122 -5.88 -21.13 -17.24
N GLN A 123 -5.38 -20.73 -16.08
CA GLN A 123 -5.13 -21.62 -14.93
C GLN A 123 -6.39 -21.83 -14.07
N ARG A 124 -7.20 -20.79 -13.92
CA ARG A 124 -8.40 -20.72 -13.07
C ARG A 124 -9.57 -20.11 -13.84
N PRO A 125 -10.30 -20.90 -14.65
CA PRO A 125 -11.39 -20.37 -15.49
C PRO A 125 -12.53 -19.67 -14.72
N ALA A 126 -12.70 -20.00 -13.43
CA ALA A 126 -13.70 -19.39 -12.54
C ALA A 126 -13.19 -18.14 -11.79
N ALA A 127 -12.02 -17.58 -12.17
CA ALA A 127 -11.50 -16.37 -11.55
C ALA A 127 -12.44 -15.17 -11.80
N SER A 128 -12.81 -14.50 -10.71
CA SER A 128 -13.71 -13.35 -10.64
C SER A 128 -13.34 -12.45 -9.46
N GLY A 129 -13.96 -11.27 -9.34
CA GLY A 129 -13.76 -10.40 -8.19
C GLY A 129 -14.14 -11.00 -6.82
N ALA A 130 -14.91 -12.10 -6.80
CA ALA A 130 -15.30 -12.76 -5.54
C ALA A 130 -14.23 -13.70 -4.96
N ASN A 131 -13.29 -14.16 -5.79
CA ASN A 131 -12.25 -15.13 -5.41
C ASN A 131 -10.84 -14.69 -5.88
N THR A 132 -10.70 -13.45 -6.35
CA THR A 132 -9.46 -12.91 -6.91
C THR A 132 -9.28 -11.46 -6.48
N PHE A 133 -8.07 -11.11 -6.09
CA PHE A 133 -7.64 -9.73 -5.81
C PHE A 133 -6.31 -9.44 -6.51
N GLY A 134 -6.03 -8.16 -6.74
CA GLY A 134 -4.74 -7.68 -7.24
C GLY A 134 -3.90 -7.10 -6.10
N MET A 135 -2.64 -7.51 -6.02
CA MET A 135 -1.61 -6.85 -5.20
C MET A 135 -0.73 -6.00 -6.11
N LEU A 136 -0.77 -4.67 -5.94
CA LEU A 136 0.01 -3.73 -6.72
C LEU A 136 1.15 -3.14 -5.88
N LEU A 137 2.39 -3.30 -6.33
CA LEU A 137 3.55 -2.60 -5.79
C LEU A 137 4.08 -1.67 -6.88
N ILE A 138 4.28 -0.39 -6.56
CA ILE A 138 4.66 0.62 -7.55
C ILE A 138 5.80 1.49 -7.02
N ASP A 139 6.72 1.88 -7.91
CA ASP A 139 7.74 2.88 -7.57
C ASP A 139 7.07 4.15 -7.04
N GLY A 140 7.31 4.44 -5.76
CA GLY A 140 6.64 5.51 -5.02
C GLY A 140 7.17 6.91 -5.29
N LEU A 141 8.15 7.04 -6.19
CA LEU A 141 8.63 8.34 -6.68
C LEU A 141 8.39 8.49 -8.19
N SER A 142 7.59 7.60 -8.78
CA SER A 142 7.27 7.66 -10.21
C SER A 142 6.32 8.82 -10.55
N ILE A 143 5.49 9.30 -9.62
CA ILE A 143 4.41 10.28 -9.88
C ILE A 143 3.32 9.69 -10.81
N ARG A 144 3.37 8.39 -11.10
CA ARG A 144 2.47 7.69 -12.03
C ARG A 144 1.45 6.78 -11.35
N GLU A 145 1.40 6.79 -10.03
CA GLU A 145 0.60 5.89 -9.22
C GLU A 145 -0.89 5.95 -9.56
N GLU A 146 -1.45 7.15 -9.68
CA GLU A 146 -2.86 7.37 -10.02
C GLU A 146 -3.20 6.83 -11.42
N SER A 147 -2.37 7.17 -12.42
CA SER A 147 -2.59 6.76 -13.81
C SER A 147 -2.51 5.24 -13.97
N VAL A 148 -1.51 4.61 -13.35
CA VAL A 148 -1.32 3.17 -13.38
C VAL A 148 -2.45 2.46 -12.63
N ALA A 149 -2.74 2.85 -11.39
CA ALA A 149 -3.77 2.21 -10.58
C ALA A 149 -5.14 2.27 -11.25
N HIS A 150 -5.53 3.44 -11.78
CA HIS A 150 -6.80 3.63 -12.46
C HIS A 150 -6.88 2.78 -13.73
N THR A 151 -5.83 2.79 -14.55
CA THR A 151 -5.78 2.03 -15.82
C THR A 151 -5.91 0.53 -15.57
N LEU A 152 -5.15 0.00 -14.60
CA LEU A 152 -5.19 -1.42 -14.25
C LEU A 152 -6.56 -1.81 -13.67
N GLN A 153 -7.13 -1.00 -12.77
CA GLN A 153 -8.43 -1.30 -12.17
C GLN A 153 -9.55 -1.30 -13.21
N SER A 154 -9.51 -0.35 -14.15
CA SER A 154 -10.48 -0.26 -15.24
C SER A 154 -10.49 -1.53 -16.10
N ALA A 155 -9.30 -2.05 -16.44
CA ALA A 155 -9.16 -3.29 -17.21
C ALA A 155 -9.54 -4.55 -16.41
N LEU A 156 -9.28 -4.58 -15.10
CA LEU A 156 -9.59 -5.73 -14.23
C LEU A 156 -11.06 -5.80 -13.79
N GLY A 157 -11.82 -4.71 -13.94
CA GLY A 157 -13.25 -4.68 -13.63
C GLY A 157 -13.53 -4.90 -12.15
N SER A 158 -14.20 -6.01 -11.81
CA SER A 158 -14.62 -6.29 -10.42
C SER A 158 -13.54 -6.85 -9.50
N ILE A 159 -12.34 -7.16 -10.02
CA ILE A 159 -11.20 -7.60 -9.22
C ILE A 159 -10.60 -6.38 -8.55
N SER A 160 -10.74 -6.28 -7.22
CA SER A 160 -10.20 -5.16 -6.46
C SER A 160 -8.67 -5.18 -6.44
N ILE A 161 -8.05 -4.06 -6.78
CA ILE A 161 -6.62 -3.82 -6.57
C ILE A 161 -6.40 -3.19 -5.20
N VAL A 162 -5.48 -3.76 -4.44
CA VAL A 162 -4.92 -3.16 -3.23
C VAL A 162 -3.40 -3.14 -3.35
N GLY A 163 -2.78 -2.05 -2.94
CA GLY A 163 -1.35 -1.86 -3.16
C GLY A 163 -0.72 -0.77 -2.34
N GLY A 164 0.60 -0.69 -2.47
CA GLY A 164 1.42 0.32 -1.82
C GLY A 164 2.55 0.82 -2.72
N SER A 165 2.81 2.11 -2.60
CA SER A 165 3.97 2.77 -3.18
C SER A 165 5.21 2.47 -2.34
N ALA A 166 6.27 2.02 -3.00
CA ALA A 166 7.56 1.76 -2.37
C ALA A 166 8.14 3.02 -1.70
N GLY A 167 8.99 2.82 -0.70
CA GLY A 167 9.59 3.90 0.09
C GLY A 167 11.11 3.75 0.25
N ASP A 168 11.73 4.76 0.85
CA ASP A 168 13.17 4.81 1.14
C ASP A 168 13.51 5.53 2.45
N ASP A 169 12.82 5.16 3.54
CA ASP A 169 13.05 5.70 4.90
C ASP A 169 12.96 7.24 4.99
N LEU A 170 11.96 7.84 4.34
CA LEU A 170 11.72 9.30 4.27
C LEU A 170 12.83 10.11 3.57
N LYS A 171 13.74 9.46 2.83
CA LYS A 171 14.76 10.17 2.04
C LYS A 171 14.18 10.79 0.76
N PHE A 172 13.10 10.22 0.24
CA PHE A 172 12.43 10.61 -1.02
C PHE A 172 13.41 10.78 -2.18
N SER A 173 14.36 9.84 -2.27
CA SER A 173 15.48 9.89 -3.21
C SER A 173 15.38 8.82 -4.29
N ARG A 174 15.08 7.57 -3.91
CA ARG A 174 14.99 6.45 -4.84
C ARG A 174 14.28 5.27 -4.19
N THR A 175 13.26 4.72 -4.85
CA THR A 175 12.54 3.52 -4.39
C THR A 175 12.70 2.39 -5.39
N TRP A 176 12.49 1.16 -4.95
CA TRP A 176 12.77 -0.01 -5.77
C TRP A 176 11.68 -1.08 -5.63
N ILE A 177 11.36 -1.71 -6.75
CA ILE A 177 10.47 -2.87 -6.82
C ILE A 177 11.29 -4.09 -7.19
N TYR A 178 11.14 -5.17 -6.42
CA TYR A 178 11.76 -6.45 -6.69
C TYR A 178 10.86 -7.31 -7.57
N HIS A 179 11.42 -7.80 -8.67
CA HIS A 179 10.78 -8.77 -9.56
C HIS A 179 11.83 -9.52 -10.37
N ASP A 180 11.62 -10.82 -10.56
CA ASP A 180 12.46 -11.68 -11.41
C ASP A 180 13.97 -11.60 -11.07
N GLY A 181 14.29 -11.68 -9.77
CA GLY A 181 15.67 -11.77 -9.30
C GLY A 181 16.43 -10.45 -9.18
N ALA A 182 15.79 -9.29 -9.41
CA ALA A 182 16.45 -8.00 -9.33
C ALA A 182 15.52 -6.89 -8.80
N PHE A 183 16.13 -5.81 -8.31
CA PHE A 183 15.45 -4.56 -7.97
C PHE A 183 15.45 -3.60 -9.16
N HIS A 184 14.29 -2.99 -9.41
CA HIS A 184 14.04 -2.11 -10.55
C HIS A 184 13.45 -0.78 -10.08
N THR A 185 13.70 0.28 -10.84
CA THR A 185 13.08 1.61 -10.67
C THR A 185 12.23 1.92 -11.88
N ASP A 186 11.34 2.91 -11.75
CA ASP A 186 10.41 3.35 -12.81
C ASP A 186 9.55 2.19 -13.33
N CYS A 187 9.07 1.34 -12.42
CA CYS A 187 8.26 0.17 -12.72
C CYS A 187 7.17 -0.09 -11.66
N ALA A 188 6.19 -0.90 -12.03
CA ALA A 188 5.17 -1.43 -11.13
C ALA A 188 5.02 -2.94 -11.33
N VAL A 189 4.68 -3.66 -10.26
CA VAL A 189 4.40 -5.10 -10.27
C VAL A 189 2.97 -5.33 -9.82
N LEU A 190 2.25 -6.15 -10.58
CA LEU A 190 0.91 -6.61 -10.25
C LEU A 190 0.93 -8.13 -10.09
N ALA A 191 0.52 -8.61 -8.93
CA ALA A 191 0.19 -10.01 -8.72
C ALA A 191 -1.33 -10.18 -8.65
N LEU A 192 -1.90 -11.02 -9.53
CA LEU A 192 -3.29 -11.45 -9.39
C LEU A 192 -3.32 -12.75 -8.63
N VAL A 193 -3.96 -12.73 -7.46
CA VAL A 193 -4.02 -13.86 -6.53
C VAL A 193 -5.46 -14.38 -6.50
N ASN A 194 -5.63 -15.63 -6.92
CA ASN A 194 -6.90 -16.37 -6.84
C ASN A 194 -6.87 -17.34 -5.66
N THR A 195 -7.88 -17.32 -4.81
CA THR A 195 -7.95 -18.17 -3.60
C THR A 195 -9.38 -18.66 -3.34
N GLU A 196 -9.49 -19.84 -2.74
CA GLU A 196 -10.76 -20.36 -2.21
C GLU A 196 -11.00 -19.94 -0.76
N LEU A 197 -10.01 -19.32 -0.11
CA LEU A 197 -10.15 -18.78 1.24
C LEU A 197 -11.02 -17.52 1.20
N PRO A 198 -11.86 -17.29 2.24
CA PRO A 198 -12.60 -16.04 2.35
C PRO A 198 -11.61 -14.89 2.50
N PHE A 199 -11.77 -13.83 1.72
CA PHE A 199 -10.95 -12.64 1.84
C PHE A 199 -11.78 -11.36 1.79
N MET A 200 -11.20 -10.28 2.30
CA MET A 200 -11.79 -8.94 2.26
C MET A 200 -10.70 -7.93 1.96
N ALA A 201 -10.88 -7.18 0.86
CA ALA A 201 -10.16 -5.93 0.66
C ALA A 201 -10.73 -4.87 1.60
N PHE A 202 -9.86 -4.09 2.23
CA PHE A 202 -10.27 -3.06 3.17
C PHE A 202 -9.40 -1.80 3.07
N LYS A 203 -9.98 -0.70 3.53
CA LYS A 203 -9.33 0.59 3.72
C LYS A 203 -9.82 1.14 5.06
N THR A 204 -8.91 1.69 5.86
CA THR A 204 -9.23 2.42 7.08
C THR A 204 -8.64 3.82 7.01
N GLN A 205 -9.42 4.81 7.44
CA GLN A 205 -9.04 6.20 7.49
C GLN A 205 -9.76 6.83 8.68
N HIS A 206 -9.00 7.45 9.57
CA HIS A 206 -9.50 7.94 10.85
C HIS A 206 -9.83 9.44 10.73
N PHE A 207 -10.58 9.83 9.71
CA PHE A 207 -10.89 11.23 9.42
C PHE A 207 -12.38 11.48 9.30
N VAL A 208 -12.84 12.60 9.84
CA VAL A 208 -14.19 13.11 9.61
C VAL A 208 -14.14 14.41 8.85
N THR A 209 -14.84 14.42 7.73
CA THR A 209 -14.89 15.56 6.82
C THR A 209 -15.74 16.70 7.39
N GLU A 210 -15.17 17.89 7.43
CA GLU A 210 -15.83 19.11 7.85
C GLU A 210 -16.69 19.71 6.72
N GLU A 211 -17.56 20.67 7.02
CA GLU A 211 -18.49 21.24 6.03
C GLU A 211 -17.80 22.17 5.03
N GLU A 212 -16.68 22.78 5.43
CA GLU A 212 -15.97 23.79 4.65
C GLU A 212 -15.42 23.19 3.35
N ARG A 213 -15.64 23.92 2.25
CA ARG A 213 -15.23 23.51 0.91
C ARG A 213 -14.13 24.43 0.39
N LEU A 214 -13.20 23.81 -0.30
CA LEU A 214 -12.05 24.42 -0.93
C LEU A 214 -12.10 24.15 -2.42
N VAL A 215 -11.83 25.13 -3.26
CA VAL A 215 -11.72 24.93 -4.70
C VAL A 215 -10.29 25.22 -5.10
N VAL A 216 -9.61 24.24 -5.69
CA VAL A 216 -8.32 24.47 -6.33
C VAL A 216 -8.54 25.38 -7.54
N THR A 217 -8.00 26.60 -7.52
CA THR A 217 -8.21 27.58 -8.60
C THR A 217 -7.03 27.69 -9.56
N GLU A 218 -5.82 27.35 -9.13
CA GLU A 218 -4.64 27.28 -9.98
C GLU A 218 -3.70 26.16 -9.50
N ALA A 219 -3.30 25.26 -10.42
CA ALA A 219 -2.43 24.13 -10.10
C ALA A 219 -1.61 23.63 -11.29
N ASP A 220 -0.40 23.16 -11.01
CA ASP A 220 0.42 22.34 -11.90
C ASP A 220 0.19 20.86 -11.55
N ALA A 221 -0.70 20.22 -12.31
CA ALA A 221 -1.12 18.84 -12.08
C ALA A 221 0.04 17.84 -12.26
N ASP A 222 0.92 18.08 -13.24
CA ASP A 222 2.06 17.22 -13.54
C ASP A 222 3.06 17.18 -12.38
N ARG A 223 3.23 18.32 -11.69
CA ARG A 223 4.13 18.44 -10.53
C ARG A 223 3.41 18.32 -9.19
N ARG A 224 2.08 18.13 -9.19
CA ARG A 224 1.23 18.07 -7.98
C ARG A 224 1.37 19.33 -7.12
N ILE A 225 1.46 20.51 -7.73
CA ILE A 225 1.62 21.80 -7.03
C ILE A 225 0.33 22.61 -7.16
N VAL A 226 -0.19 23.09 -6.03
CA VAL A 226 -1.33 24.01 -5.97
C VAL A 226 -0.81 25.40 -5.66
N TYR A 227 -1.06 26.35 -6.56
CA TYR A 227 -0.68 27.76 -6.38
C TYR A 227 -1.80 28.55 -5.70
N GLU A 228 -3.06 28.26 -6.06
CA GLU A 228 -4.22 28.98 -5.52
C GLU A 228 -5.34 28.06 -5.04
N ILE A 229 -5.93 28.43 -3.91
CA ILE A 229 -7.16 27.85 -3.37
C ILE A 229 -8.16 28.98 -3.13
N ASN A 230 -9.39 28.83 -3.60
CA ASN A 230 -10.46 29.84 -3.51
C ASN A 230 -10.07 31.21 -4.12
N GLY A 231 -9.14 31.24 -5.08
CA GLY A 231 -8.59 32.47 -5.67
C GLY A 231 -7.62 33.23 -4.77
N LEU A 232 -7.07 32.56 -3.75
CA LEU A 232 -6.08 33.08 -2.80
C LEU A 232 -4.83 32.20 -2.79
N PRO A 233 -3.66 32.70 -2.33
CA PRO A 233 -2.46 31.90 -2.20
C PRO A 233 -2.70 30.63 -1.37
N ALA A 234 -2.31 29.47 -1.91
CA ALA A 234 -2.69 28.17 -1.37
C ALA A 234 -2.33 27.98 0.11
N ALA A 235 -1.09 28.31 0.50
CA ALA A 235 -0.65 28.18 1.90
C ALA A 235 -1.40 29.12 2.85
N GLU A 236 -1.68 30.35 2.44
CA GLU A 236 -2.39 31.33 3.28
C GLU A 236 -3.84 30.91 3.52
N GLU A 237 -4.54 30.50 2.46
CA GLU A 237 -5.93 30.07 2.56
C GLU A 237 -6.06 28.77 3.37
N TYR A 238 -5.16 27.81 3.17
CA TYR A 238 -5.13 26.60 3.99
C TYR A 238 -4.81 26.92 5.46
N ALA A 239 -3.84 27.79 5.73
CA ALA A 239 -3.49 28.20 7.09
C ALA A 239 -4.68 28.87 7.81
N ARG A 240 -5.41 29.75 7.12
CA ARG A 240 -6.62 30.40 7.65
C ARG A 240 -7.66 29.38 8.12
N LEU A 241 -7.81 28.29 7.38
CA LEU A 241 -8.82 27.26 7.64
C LEU A 241 -8.47 26.35 8.81
N VAL A 242 -7.22 25.94 8.90
CA VAL A 242 -6.74 25.11 10.02
C VAL A 242 -6.42 25.94 11.26
N GLY A 243 -6.66 27.26 11.22
CA GLY A 243 -6.52 28.17 12.36
C GLY A 243 -5.08 28.48 12.73
N THR A 244 -4.17 28.51 11.76
CA THR A 244 -2.73 28.81 11.94
C THR A 244 -2.25 29.91 10.98
N THR A 245 -0.94 30.13 10.95
CA THR A 245 -0.25 31.02 9.99
C THR A 245 0.46 30.20 8.92
N ALA A 246 0.77 30.78 7.76
CA ALA A 246 1.48 30.07 6.70
C ALA A 246 2.86 29.55 7.19
N GLU A 247 3.53 30.30 8.05
CA GLU A 247 4.79 29.91 8.70
C GLU A 247 4.61 28.80 9.74
N GLY A 248 3.40 28.66 10.29
CA GLY A 248 3.03 27.60 11.22
C GLY A 248 2.56 26.31 10.53
N LEU A 249 2.56 26.27 9.19
CA LEU A 249 2.26 25.05 8.45
C LEU A 249 3.46 24.10 8.44
N GLY A 250 3.21 22.85 8.78
CA GLY A 250 4.22 21.80 8.81
C GLY A 250 3.60 20.42 8.87
N PRO A 251 4.43 19.37 8.92
CA PRO A 251 3.99 17.97 8.91
C PRO A 251 2.90 17.66 9.94
N ASP A 252 3.02 18.18 11.15
CA ASP A 252 2.04 17.96 12.24
C ASP A 252 0.66 18.52 11.90
N GLN A 253 0.61 19.70 11.24
CA GLN A 253 -0.64 20.35 10.83
C GLN A 253 -1.27 19.61 9.64
N PHE A 254 -0.47 19.18 8.67
CA PHE A 254 -0.97 18.39 7.53
C PHE A 254 -1.52 17.03 7.97
N ALA A 255 -0.89 16.41 8.98
CA ALA A 255 -1.36 15.18 9.56
C ALA A 255 -2.69 15.36 10.31
N ALA A 256 -2.80 16.41 11.14
CA ALA A 256 -3.98 16.66 11.96
C ALA A 256 -5.20 17.16 11.17
N HIS A 257 -4.96 17.91 10.09
CA HIS A 257 -5.99 18.56 9.27
C HIS A 257 -5.87 18.20 7.78
N PRO A 258 -5.99 16.91 7.41
CA PRO A 258 -5.85 16.52 6.02
C PRO A 258 -6.96 17.12 5.17
N ILE A 259 -6.70 17.19 3.87
CA ILE A 259 -7.70 17.56 2.89
C ILE A 259 -8.22 16.30 2.22
N VAL A 260 -9.54 16.24 1.97
CA VAL A 260 -10.19 15.13 1.28
C VAL A 260 -10.91 15.59 0.02
N VAL A 261 -11.02 14.68 -0.94
CA VAL A 261 -11.89 14.79 -2.12
C VAL A 261 -12.98 13.73 -2.04
N LEU A 262 -14.20 14.08 -2.44
CA LEU A 262 -15.33 13.15 -2.52
C LEU A 262 -15.42 12.58 -3.94
N ILE A 263 -15.22 11.27 -4.09
CA ILE A 263 -15.37 10.55 -5.36
C ILE A 263 -16.36 9.41 -5.13
N ASP A 264 -17.45 9.37 -5.92
CA ASP A 264 -18.53 8.37 -5.81
C ASP A 264 -19.06 8.17 -4.38
N GLY A 265 -19.23 9.27 -3.64
CA GLY A 265 -19.73 9.24 -2.26
C GLY A 265 -18.73 8.75 -1.22
N THR A 266 -17.46 8.52 -1.60
CA THR A 266 -16.38 8.11 -0.72
C THR A 266 -15.34 9.21 -0.59
N ASP A 267 -14.92 9.50 0.65
CA ASP A 267 -13.86 10.47 0.92
C ASP A 267 -12.48 9.83 0.71
N TYR A 268 -11.61 10.52 -0.03
CA TYR A 268 -10.23 10.15 -0.30
C TYR A 268 -9.28 11.27 0.11
N VAL A 269 -8.27 10.96 0.91
CA VAL A 269 -7.31 11.96 1.39
C VAL A 269 -6.35 12.39 0.27
N ARG A 270 -6.00 13.68 0.29
CA ARG A 270 -4.98 14.33 -0.53
C ARG A 270 -3.99 15.03 0.40
N SER A 271 -2.91 14.33 0.72
CA SER A 271 -1.93 14.80 1.71
C SER A 271 -1.01 15.87 1.13
N ILE A 272 -0.85 16.96 1.88
CA ILE A 272 0.15 18.00 1.58
C ILE A 272 1.52 17.48 2.00
N GLN A 273 2.49 17.54 1.10
CA GLN A 273 3.88 17.22 1.36
C GLN A 273 4.60 18.39 2.04
N LYS A 274 4.47 19.59 1.48
CA LYS A 274 5.20 20.78 1.94
C LYS A 274 4.57 22.08 1.43
N VAL A 275 4.95 23.16 2.12
CA VAL A 275 4.80 24.53 1.63
C VAL A 275 6.10 24.92 0.90
N ASN A 276 5.96 25.48 -0.30
CA ASN A 276 7.07 25.99 -1.09
C ASN A 276 7.39 27.44 -0.72
N ALA A 277 8.57 27.92 -1.13
CA ALA A 277 9.04 29.27 -0.82
C ALA A 277 8.14 30.39 -1.41
N ASP A 278 7.38 30.08 -2.46
CA ASP A 278 6.42 30.97 -3.10
C ASP A 278 5.00 30.89 -2.50
N GLY A 279 4.80 30.10 -1.44
CA GLY A 279 3.49 29.90 -0.81
C GLY A 279 2.59 28.87 -1.50
N SER A 280 3.07 28.20 -2.56
CA SER A 280 2.36 27.06 -3.17
C SER A 280 2.48 25.81 -2.30
N LEU A 281 1.54 24.88 -2.45
CA LEU A 281 1.50 23.61 -1.72
C LEU A 281 1.82 22.44 -2.67
N THR A 282 2.78 21.60 -2.30
CA THR A 282 3.05 20.34 -3.03
C THR A 282 2.29 19.19 -2.39
N PHE A 283 1.65 18.33 -3.17
CA PHE A 283 0.85 17.19 -2.70
C PHE A 283 1.51 15.84 -3.03
N TYR A 284 1.22 14.83 -2.21
CA TYR A 284 1.61 13.45 -2.49
C TYR A 284 0.70 12.77 -3.53
N CYS A 285 -0.54 13.23 -3.68
CA CYS A 285 -1.52 12.70 -4.64
C CYS A 285 -1.79 13.65 -5.81
N ALA A 286 -2.44 13.14 -6.85
CA ALA A 286 -2.92 13.96 -7.96
C ALA A 286 -3.90 15.04 -7.49
N ILE A 287 -3.71 16.24 -8.03
CA ILE A 287 -4.56 17.42 -7.84
C ILE A 287 -4.71 18.10 -9.20
N GLU A 288 -5.92 18.57 -9.48
CA GLU A 288 -6.26 19.31 -10.70
C GLU A 288 -6.98 20.62 -10.36
N GLU A 289 -6.89 21.59 -11.27
CA GLU A 289 -7.71 22.79 -11.21
C GLU A 289 -9.20 22.46 -11.24
N GLY A 290 -9.99 23.18 -10.45
CA GLY A 290 -11.43 22.98 -10.30
C GLY A 290 -11.82 21.89 -9.31
N LEU A 291 -10.87 21.16 -8.73
CA LEU A 291 -11.16 20.11 -7.78
C LEU A 291 -11.72 20.70 -6.47
N VAL A 292 -12.84 20.13 -6.02
CA VAL A 292 -13.50 20.53 -4.77
C VAL A 292 -13.01 19.65 -3.63
N LEU A 293 -12.29 20.28 -2.73
CA LEU A 293 -11.66 19.73 -1.55
C LEU A 293 -12.50 20.06 -0.31
N ARG A 294 -12.33 19.28 0.77
CA ARG A 294 -12.89 19.56 2.09
C ARG A 294 -11.81 19.33 3.14
N VAL A 295 -11.77 20.17 4.17
CA VAL A 295 -10.92 19.90 5.33
C VAL A 295 -11.53 18.74 6.11
N ALA A 296 -10.69 17.84 6.60
CA ALA A 296 -11.10 16.79 7.51
C ALA A 296 -10.29 16.87 8.81
N ARG A 297 -10.83 16.26 9.86
CA ARG A 297 -10.23 16.22 11.19
C ARG A 297 -9.86 14.80 11.57
N GLY A 298 -8.64 14.62 12.05
CA GLY A 298 -8.17 13.35 12.62
C GLY A 298 -8.99 12.93 13.83
N GLN A 299 -9.37 11.65 13.84
CA GLN A 299 -9.89 10.90 14.97
C GLN A 299 -8.77 10.04 15.59
N ASP A 300 -9.14 9.11 16.45
CA ASP A 300 -8.21 8.16 17.06
C ASP A 300 -7.88 7.01 16.10
N ILE A 301 -6.59 6.79 15.82
CA ILE A 301 -6.12 5.74 14.91
C ILE A 301 -6.40 4.34 15.46
N VAL A 302 -6.27 4.16 16.79
CA VAL A 302 -6.39 2.85 17.44
C VAL A 302 -7.83 2.39 17.39
N ASP A 303 -8.78 3.27 17.74
CA ASP A 303 -10.21 2.97 17.71
C ASP A 303 -10.72 2.70 16.28
N ASP A 304 -10.27 3.48 15.29
CA ASP A 304 -10.59 3.28 13.87
C ASP A 304 -10.09 1.92 13.36
N LEU A 305 -8.83 1.58 13.67
CA LEU A 305 -8.24 0.31 13.27
C LEU A 305 -8.94 -0.88 13.95
N ASP A 306 -9.21 -0.81 15.25
CA ASP A 306 -9.90 -1.90 15.96
C ASP A 306 -11.31 -2.13 15.41
N THR A 307 -12.03 -1.05 15.08
CA THR A 307 -13.35 -1.11 14.42
C THR A 307 -13.25 -1.80 13.05
N THR A 308 -12.26 -1.42 12.23
CA THR A 308 -12.03 -2.06 10.93
C THR A 308 -11.69 -3.55 11.08
N LEU A 309 -10.83 -3.91 12.04
CA LEU A 309 -10.47 -5.31 12.31
C LEU A 309 -11.66 -6.12 12.83
N ALA A 310 -12.54 -5.52 13.63
CA ALA A 310 -13.79 -6.14 14.06
C ALA A 310 -14.70 -6.46 12.87
N ARG A 311 -14.88 -5.50 11.96
CA ARG A 311 -15.65 -5.70 10.72
C ARG A 311 -15.05 -6.79 9.83
N ILE A 312 -13.73 -6.83 9.68
CA ILE A 312 -13.05 -7.91 8.95
C ILE A 312 -13.42 -9.25 9.58
N ARG A 313 -13.34 -9.39 10.91
CA ARG A 313 -13.70 -10.62 11.62
C ARG A 313 -15.15 -11.04 11.40
N GLU A 314 -16.08 -10.11 11.28
CA GLU A 314 -17.48 -10.39 10.97
C GLU A 314 -17.68 -10.96 9.55
N VAL A 315 -16.87 -10.52 8.58
CA VAL A 315 -17.02 -10.90 7.17
C VAL A 315 -16.31 -12.23 6.86
N ILE A 316 -15.07 -12.41 7.33
CA ILE A 316 -14.23 -13.56 6.95
C ILE A 316 -13.89 -14.49 8.12
N GLY A 317 -14.40 -14.22 9.32
CA GLY A 317 -13.95 -14.87 10.55
C GLY A 317 -12.57 -14.37 11.01
N PRO A 318 -11.94 -15.03 12.00
CA PRO A 318 -10.60 -14.69 12.45
C PRO A 318 -9.60 -14.73 11.27
N PRO A 319 -8.90 -13.62 10.96
CA PRO A 319 -7.90 -13.60 9.90
C PRO A 319 -6.79 -14.64 10.16
N GLU A 320 -6.48 -15.43 9.13
CA GLU A 320 -5.24 -16.20 9.11
C GLU A 320 -4.06 -15.26 8.82
N PHE A 321 -4.29 -14.27 7.95
CA PHE A 321 -3.28 -13.36 7.45
C PHE A 321 -3.91 -12.01 7.06
N ILE A 322 -3.16 -10.92 7.27
CA ILE A 322 -3.47 -9.61 6.71
C ILE A 322 -2.25 -9.07 5.98
N PHE A 323 -2.40 -8.72 4.70
CA PHE A 323 -1.47 -7.84 4.01
C PHE A 323 -1.89 -6.39 4.24
N SER A 324 -0.96 -5.52 4.68
CA SER A 324 -1.23 -4.10 4.90
C SER A 324 -0.23 -3.16 4.22
N CYS A 325 -0.75 -2.15 3.54
CA CYS A 325 -0.01 -0.96 3.12
C CYS A 325 -0.42 0.19 4.04
N ASP A 326 0.48 0.62 4.92
CA ASP A 326 0.20 1.65 5.93
C ASP A 326 0.95 2.94 5.58
N CYS A 327 0.26 4.05 5.31
CA CYS A 327 0.94 5.27 4.89
C CYS A 327 2.00 5.72 5.91
N ILE A 328 3.18 6.14 5.45
CA ILE A 328 4.23 6.69 6.33
C ILE A 328 3.73 7.90 7.15
N LEU A 329 2.76 8.65 6.63
CA LEU A 329 2.14 9.77 7.36
C LEU A 329 1.36 9.30 8.58
N ARG A 330 0.73 8.12 8.54
CA ARG A 330 0.10 7.51 9.72
C ARG A 330 1.15 7.10 10.74
N HIS A 331 2.28 6.55 10.29
CA HIS A 331 3.38 6.20 11.19
C HIS A 331 3.92 7.43 11.92
N LEU A 332 4.13 8.54 11.21
CA LEU A 332 4.56 9.81 11.82
C LEU A 332 3.53 10.35 12.81
N GLU A 333 2.24 10.30 12.50
CA GLU A 333 1.17 10.67 13.43
C GLU A 333 1.15 9.79 14.69
N MET A 334 1.29 8.47 14.51
CA MET A 334 1.36 7.52 15.61
C MET A 334 2.57 7.74 16.51
N GLU A 335 3.73 8.12 15.95
CA GLU A 335 4.90 8.52 16.73
C GLU A 335 4.63 9.80 17.52
N ALA A 336 4.08 10.83 16.87
CA ALA A 336 3.77 12.12 17.49
C ALA A 336 2.74 12.01 18.62
N ARG A 337 1.74 11.12 18.46
CA ARG A 337 0.67 10.88 19.45
C ARG A 337 0.99 9.75 20.44
N GLN A 338 2.15 9.12 20.33
CA GLN A 338 2.55 7.97 21.17
C GLN A 338 1.59 6.76 21.07
N GLN A 339 1.00 6.54 19.89
CA GLN A 339 0.04 5.46 19.62
C GLN A 339 0.64 4.27 18.87
N ARG A 340 1.90 4.37 18.42
CA ARG A 340 2.58 3.35 17.61
C ARG A 340 2.50 1.94 18.22
N ASP A 341 2.76 1.80 19.52
CA ASP A 341 2.81 0.49 20.18
C ASP A 341 1.42 -0.17 20.27
N ALA A 342 0.37 0.63 20.52
CA ALA A 342 -1.01 0.15 20.55
C ALA A 342 -1.46 -0.35 19.17
N VAL A 343 -1.12 0.39 18.11
CA VAL A 343 -1.39 -0.04 16.74
C VAL A 343 -0.57 -1.29 16.37
N ALA A 344 0.71 -1.32 16.73
CA ALA A 344 1.56 -2.50 16.50
C ALA A 344 0.96 -3.75 17.14
N GLU A 345 0.45 -3.65 18.37
CA GLU A 345 -0.19 -4.77 19.06
C GLU A 345 -1.44 -5.28 18.32
N LEU A 346 -2.28 -4.38 17.79
CA LEU A 346 -3.43 -4.77 16.96
C LEU A 346 -2.99 -5.52 15.69
N LEU A 347 -1.96 -5.04 15.00
CA LEU A 347 -1.44 -5.67 13.77
C LEU A 347 -0.82 -7.04 14.06
N ILE A 348 -0.01 -7.17 15.12
CA ILE A 348 0.59 -8.45 15.54
C ILE A 348 -0.50 -9.48 15.86
N ARG A 349 -1.53 -9.09 16.64
CA ARG A 349 -2.63 -9.99 17.03
C ARG A 349 -3.45 -10.52 15.84
N ASN A 350 -3.41 -9.84 14.70
CA ASN A 350 -4.15 -10.22 13.48
C ASN A 350 -3.22 -10.76 12.38
N ASN A 351 -2.00 -11.17 12.72
CA ASN A 351 -1.04 -11.78 11.78
C ASN A 351 -0.72 -10.89 10.57
N THR A 352 -0.59 -9.59 10.80
CA THR A 352 -0.34 -8.64 9.73
C THR A 352 1.12 -8.66 9.28
N ILE A 353 1.32 -8.76 7.95
CA ILE A 353 2.57 -8.39 7.27
C ILE A 353 2.28 -7.20 6.38
N GLY A 354 3.24 -6.31 6.29
CA GLY A 354 3.09 -5.15 5.44
C GLY A 354 4.29 -4.24 5.50
N PHE A 355 4.05 -3.00 5.12
CA PHE A 355 5.08 -1.98 5.16
C PHE A 355 4.49 -0.58 5.24
N SER A 356 5.33 0.35 5.69
CA SER A 356 5.08 1.77 5.64
C SER A 356 5.35 2.29 4.22
N THR A 357 4.33 2.86 3.60
CA THR A 357 4.32 3.23 2.17
C THR A 357 4.44 4.74 1.96
N TYR A 358 4.77 5.18 0.74
CA TYR A 358 4.63 6.60 0.33
C TYR A 358 3.25 6.95 -0.23
N GLY A 359 2.36 5.96 -0.24
CA GLY A 359 1.01 6.06 -0.77
C GLY A 359 0.43 4.68 -0.94
N GLU A 360 -0.88 4.61 -1.07
CA GLU A 360 -1.63 3.37 -1.11
C GLU A 360 -2.49 3.35 -2.38
N GLN A 361 -2.75 2.17 -2.89
CA GLN A 361 -3.69 1.95 -4.01
C GLN A 361 -4.87 1.15 -3.49
N TYR A 362 -6.08 1.64 -3.76
CA TYR A 362 -7.31 0.97 -3.36
C TYR A 362 -8.40 1.19 -4.40
N GLY A 363 -8.84 0.12 -5.06
CA GLY A 363 -9.92 0.19 -6.03
C GLY A 363 -9.61 1.13 -7.21
N GLY A 364 -8.35 1.16 -7.65
CA GLY A 364 -7.90 2.00 -8.76
C GLY A 364 -7.61 3.47 -8.42
N VAL A 365 -7.73 3.85 -7.15
CA VAL A 365 -7.44 5.22 -6.68
C VAL A 365 -6.14 5.22 -5.90
N HIS A 366 -5.30 6.23 -6.14
CA HIS A 366 -4.15 6.52 -5.29
C HIS A 366 -4.56 7.43 -4.11
N ILE A 367 -4.14 7.03 -2.91
CA ILE A 367 -4.47 7.69 -1.66
C ILE A 367 -3.29 7.72 -0.70
N ASN A 368 -3.40 8.58 0.31
CA ASN A 368 -2.45 8.70 1.40
C ASN A 368 -3.18 8.75 2.75
N GLN A 369 -2.42 8.70 3.84
CA GLN A 369 -2.94 8.72 5.22
C GLN A 369 -3.99 7.63 5.50
N THR A 370 -3.95 6.52 4.77
CA THR A 370 -4.80 5.36 4.98
C THR A 370 -3.97 4.13 5.31
N LEU A 371 -4.64 3.12 5.84
CA LEU A 371 -4.12 1.77 5.80
C LEU A 371 -5.05 0.98 4.90
N THR A 372 -4.50 0.43 3.83
CA THR A 372 -5.21 -0.45 2.89
C THR A 372 -4.68 -1.86 3.06
N GLY A 373 -5.49 -2.86 2.73
CA GLY A 373 -5.04 -4.23 2.87
C GLY A 373 -5.97 -5.28 2.29
N ILE A 374 -5.46 -6.50 2.31
CA ILE A 374 -6.23 -7.71 2.03
C ILE A 374 -6.16 -8.58 3.28
N ALA A 375 -7.31 -8.86 3.88
CA ALA A 375 -7.42 -9.83 4.97
C ALA A 375 -7.89 -11.16 4.40
N ILE A 376 -7.22 -12.26 4.76
CA ILE A 376 -7.53 -13.62 4.35
C ILE A 376 -7.89 -14.43 5.60
N GLY A 377 -9.08 -15.03 5.59
CA GLY A 377 -9.57 -15.89 6.65
C GLY A 377 -9.14 -17.34 6.46
N ARG A 378 -9.58 -18.20 7.38
CA ARG A 378 -9.30 -19.63 7.31
C ARG A 378 -10.31 -20.33 6.41
N SER A 379 -9.94 -21.50 5.89
CA SER A 379 -10.92 -22.41 5.28
C SER A 379 -12.03 -22.66 6.30
N LEU A 380 -13.27 -22.37 5.93
CA LEU A 380 -14.42 -22.77 6.74
C LEU A 380 -14.37 -24.29 6.82
N GLU A 381 -14.14 -24.85 8.00
CA GLU A 381 -14.46 -26.27 8.21
C GLU A 381 -15.95 -26.39 7.91
N THR A 382 -16.31 -27.18 6.90
CA THR A 382 -17.66 -27.71 6.80
C THR A 382 -17.87 -28.52 8.07
N GLY A 383 -18.40 -27.88 9.11
CA GLY A 383 -18.92 -28.60 10.26
C GLY A 383 -19.95 -29.57 9.72
N ASP A 384 -19.68 -30.87 9.86
CA ASP A 384 -20.67 -31.91 9.64
C ASP A 384 -21.91 -31.53 10.46
N ALA A 385 -23.00 -31.28 9.75
CA ALA A 385 -24.33 -31.01 10.32
C ALA A 385 -24.93 -32.25 10.97
#